data_AF-A0A3B0Z661-F1
#
_entry.id   AF-A0A3B0Z661-F1
#
_cell.length_a   1.000
_cell.length_b   1.000
_cell.length_c   1.000
_cell.angle_alpha   90.00
_cell.angle_beta   90.00
_cell.angle_gamma   90.00
#
_symmetry.space_group_name_H-M   'P 1'
#
loop_
_entity.id
_entity.type
_entity.pdbx_description
1 polymer ?
#
loop_
_entity_poly.entity_id
_entity_poly.type
_entity_poly.pdbx_seq_one_letter_code
_entity_poly.pdbx_strand_id
1 'polypeptide(L)' 'SLISPSDPLRRSGIVTFRHQQINADRLYQLLMNAKVICAERGGGVRFSPHFYTSIDTVNEAFERLDKGIQQLT' A
#
# COMPACT_ATOMS: atom_id res chain seq x y z
N SER A 1 -1.72 9.74 2.86
CA SER A 1 -0.91 10.66 2.02
C SER A 1 0.18 9.88 1.30
N LEU A 2 0.64 10.38 0.15
CA LEU A 2 1.77 9.80 -0.57
C LEU A 2 3.09 10.30 0.02
N ILE A 3 4.05 9.39 0.19
CA ILE A 3 5.45 9.68 0.50
C ILE A 3 6.26 9.72 -0.81
N SER A 4 5.97 8.80 -1.74
CA SER A 4 6.54 8.83 -3.10
C SER A 4 6.14 10.11 -3.86
N PRO A 5 6.99 10.60 -4.79
CA PRO A 5 6.64 11.73 -5.65
C PRO A 5 5.35 11.50 -6.45
N SER A 6 4.46 12.49 -6.45
CA SER A 6 3.22 12.50 -7.25
C SER A 6 3.37 13.17 -8.62
N ASP A 7 4.44 13.94 -8.79
CA ASP A 7 4.81 14.63 -10.03
C ASP A 7 4.90 13.62 -11.20
N PRO A 8 4.14 13.81 -12.30
CA PRO A 8 4.14 12.88 -13.44
C PRO A 8 5.52 12.58 -14.02
N LEU A 9 6.47 13.52 -13.94
CA LEU A 9 7.83 13.35 -14.47
C LEU A 9 8.76 12.61 -13.50
N ARG A 10 8.35 12.40 -12.24
CA ARG A 10 9.17 11.79 -11.18
C ARG A 10 8.51 10.61 -10.49
N ARG A 11 7.23 10.34 -10.76
CA ARG A 11 6.51 9.19 -10.20
C ARG A 11 7.03 7.89 -10.81
N SER A 12 6.99 6.83 -10.01
CA SER A 12 7.40 5.48 -10.38
C SER A 12 6.24 4.49 -10.17
N GLY A 13 6.37 3.27 -10.69
CA GLY A 13 5.47 2.16 -10.36
C GLY A 13 5.59 1.68 -8.91
N ILE A 14 6.66 2.08 -8.20
CA ILE A 14 6.83 1.78 -6.76
C ILE A 14 6.34 2.98 -5.94
N VAL A 15 5.34 2.74 -5.10
CA VAL A 15 4.67 3.77 -4.30
C VAL A 15 4.79 3.48 -2.82
N THR A 16 5.23 4.47 -2.04
CA THR A 16 5.19 4.45 -0.59
C THR A 16 4.16 5.47 -0.11
N PHE A 17 3.27 5.04 0.79
CA PHE A 17 2.18 5.85 1.30
C PHE A 17 1.99 5.64 2.80
N ARG A 18 1.29 6.57 3.44
CA ARG A 18 0.96 6.49 4.87
C ARG A 18 -0.53 6.76 5.05
N HIS A 19 -1.20 5.99 5.90
CA HIS A 19 -2.57 6.29 6.31
C HIS A 19 -2.57 7.43 7.33
N GLN A 20 -3.57 8.31 7.31
CA GLN A 20 -3.56 9.50 8.17
C GLN A 20 -3.68 9.16 9.67
N GLN A 21 -4.37 8.07 9.99
CA GLN A 21 -4.70 7.69 11.38
C GLN A 21 -4.08 6.36 11.82
N ILE A 22 -3.57 5.56 10.87
CA ILE A 22 -3.07 4.21 11.16
C ILE A 22 -1.56 4.23 10.93
N ASN A 23 -0.81 3.82 11.96
CA ASN A 23 0.65 3.72 11.88
C ASN A 23 1.08 2.70 10.82
N ALA A 24 2.24 2.95 10.22
CA ALA A 24 2.72 2.16 9.08
C ALA A 24 2.97 0.69 9.43
N ASP A 25 3.49 0.41 10.62
CA ASP A 25 3.71 -0.93 11.17
C ASP A 25 2.39 -1.70 11.30
N ARG A 26 1.37 -1.08 11.90
CA ARG A 26 0.05 -1.70 12.08
C ARG A 26 -0.65 -1.94 10.74
N LEU A 27 -0.57 -0.99 9.82
CA LEU A 27 -1.12 -1.15 8.48
C LEU A 27 -0.40 -2.25 7.69
N TYR A 28 0.93 -2.29 7.77
CA TYR A 28 1.75 -3.35 7.17
C TYR A 28 1.34 -4.73 7.69
N GLN A 29 1.23 -4.91 9.01
CA GLN A 29 0.81 -6.19 9.60
C GLN A 29 -0.60 -6.59 9.15
N LEU A 30 -1.53 -5.63 9.11
CA LEU A 30 -2.89 -5.88 8.64
C LEU A 30 -2.91 -6.37 7.18
N LEU A 31 -2.15 -5.72 6.30
CA LEU A 31 -2.10 -6.08 4.88
C LEU A 31 -1.44 -7.44 4.66
N MET A 32 -0.33 -7.72 5.34
CA MET A 32 0.35 -9.01 5.27
C MET A 32 -0.56 -10.15 5.75
N ASN A 33 -1.31 -9.94 6.84
CA ASN A 33 -2.30 -10.91 7.33
C ASN A 33 -3.45 -11.13 6.33
N ALA A 34 -3.84 -10.07 5.61
CA ALA A 34 -4.79 -10.14 4.49
C ALA A 34 -4.17 -10.68 3.18
N LYS A 35 -2.94 -11.24 3.24
CA LYS A 35 -2.19 -11.77 2.09
C LYS A 35 -1.95 -10.74 0.98
N VAL A 36 -1.84 -9.46 1.34
CA VAL A 36 -1.40 -8.38 0.44
C VAL A 36 0.09 -8.15 0.68
N ILE A 37 0.92 -8.59 -0.26
CA ILE A 37 2.38 -8.50 -0.14
C ILE A 37 2.81 -7.04 -0.27
N CYS A 38 3.47 -6.54 0.78
CA CYS A 38 3.97 -5.18 0.86
C CYS A 38 5.20 -5.10 1.77
N ALA A 39 5.74 -3.90 1.98
CA ALA A 39 6.83 -3.68 2.93
C ALA A 39 6.64 -2.37 3.69
N GLU A 40 7.01 -2.34 4.97
CA GLU A 40 7.16 -1.09 5.72
C GLU A 40 8.50 -0.43 5.36
N ARG A 41 8.48 0.79 4.80
CA ARG A 41 9.66 1.55 4.38
C ARG A 41 9.43 3.05 4.52
N GLY A 42 10.44 3.78 4.99
CA GLY A 42 10.42 5.25 5.02
C GLY A 42 9.26 5.84 5.84
N GLY A 43 8.78 5.14 6.87
CA GLY A 43 7.64 5.56 7.68
C GLY A 43 6.26 5.37 7.02
N GLY A 44 6.18 4.54 5.97
CA GLY A 44 4.94 4.18 5.29
C GLY A 44 4.93 2.73 4.81
N VAL A 45 3.84 2.35 4.15
CA VAL A 45 3.68 1.08 3.44
C VAL A 45 4.05 1.27 1.98
N ARG A 46 4.84 0.34 1.44
CA ARG A 46 5.31 0.33 0.07
C ARG A 46 4.63 -0.77 -0.74
N PHE A 47 3.98 -0.37 -1.83
CA PHE A 47 3.59 -1.27 -2.92
C PHE A 47 4.58 -1.13 -4.07
N SER A 48 4.97 -2.26 -4.63
CA SER A 48 5.93 -2.36 -5.73
C SER A 48 5.45 -3.36 -6.78
N PRO A 49 4.34 -3.08 -7.48
CA PRO A 49 3.94 -3.89 -8.62
C PRO A 49 5.06 -3.94 -9.66
N HIS A 50 5.23 -5.10 -10.28
CA HIS A 50 6.20 -5.34 -11.35
C HIS A 50 5.49 -5.72 -12.64
N PHE A 51 6.25 -5.95 -13.72
CA PHE A 51 5.71 -6.30 -15.04
C PHE A 51 4.68 -7.44 -15.02
N TYR A 52 4.85 -8.42 -14.12
CA TYR A 52 3.95 -9.58 -13.97
C TYR A 52 2.76 -9.33 -13.02
N THR A 53 2.68 -8.17 -12.36
CA THR A 53 1.56 -7.85 -11.47
C THR A 53 0.40 -7.36 -12.32
N SER A 54 -0.65 -8.16 -12.44
CA SER A 54 -1.84 -7.78 -13.19
C SER A 54 -2.60 -6.65 -12.51
N ILE A 55 -3.40 -5.92 -13.29
CA ILE A 55 -4.29 -4.89 -12.75
C ILE A 55 -5.30 -5.49 -11.76
N ASP A 56 -5.76 -6.72 -11.98
CA ASP A 56 -6.68 -7.42 -11.08
C ASP A 56 -6.06 -7.66 -9.71
N THR A 57 -4.77 -8.06 -9.65
CA THR A 57 -4.04 -8.19 -8.38
C THR A 57 -3.92 -6.85 -7.66
N VAL A 58 -3.70 -5.76 -8.40
CA VAL A 58 -3.65 -4.41 -7.81
C VAL A 58 -5.01 -4.02 -7.24
N ASN A 59 -6.10 -4.25 -7.99
CA ASN A 59 -7.46 -3.97 -7.53
C ASN A 59 -7.82 -4.78 -6.29
N GLU A 60 -7.50 -6.08 -6.27
CA GLU A 60 -7.73 -6.94 -5.11
C GLU A 60 -6.95 -6.45 -3.87
N ALA A 61 -5.72 -5.96 -4.05
CA ALA A 61 -4.95 -5.36 -2.96
C ALA A 61 -5.65 -4.12 -2.37
N PHE A 62 -6.26 -3.28 -3.21
CA PHE A 62 -7.05 -2.14 -2.75
C PHE A 62 -8.33 -2.57 -2.03
N GLU A 63 -9.07 -3.56 -2.54
CA GLU A 63 -10.26 -4.07 -1.86
C GLU A 63 -9.94 -4.63 -0.47
N ARG A 64 -8.83 -5.36 -0.35
CA ARG A 64 -8.36 -5.92 0.92
C ARG A 64 -7.86 -4.84 1.87
N LEU A 65 -7.23 -3.79 1.34
CA LEU A 65 -6.83 -2.61 2.11
C LEU A 65 -8.06 -1.91 2.71
N ASP A 66 -9.09 -1.64 1.90
CA ASP A 66 -10.30 -0.97 2.34
C ASP A 66 -11.03 -1.79 3.41
N LYS A 67 -11.21 -3.10 3.17
CA LYS A 67 -11.80 -4.02 4.16
C LYS A 67 -11.00 -4.05 5.47
N GLY A 68 -9.68 -4.07 5.38
CA GLY A 68 -8.82 -4.07 6.54
C GLY A 68 -8.91 -2.77 7.35
N ILE A 69 -8.91 -1.62 6.68
CA ILE A 69 -9.08 -0.33 7.36
C ILE A 69 -10.44 -0.25 8.07
N GLN A 70 -11.51 -0.72 7.43
CA GLN A 70 -12.86 -0.77 8.03
C GLN A 70 -12.93 -1.63 9.31
N GLN A 71 -12.03 -2.60 9.49
CA GLN A 71 -11.97 -3.40 10.72
C GLN A 71 -11.23 -2.69 11.87
N LEU A 72 -10.50 -1.61 11.56
CA LEU A 72 -9.74 -0.82 12.53
C LEU A 72 -10.46 0.46 12.98
N THR A 73 -11.52 0.85 12.29
CA THR A 73 -12.36 2.04 12.53
C THR A 73 -13.74 1.64 13.01
#